data_AF-A0A2N3T6Z5-F1
#
_entry.id   AF-A0A2N3T6Z5-F1
#
_cell.length_a   1.000
_cell.length_b   1.000
_cell.length_c   1.000
_cell.angle_alpha   90.00
_cell.angle_beta   90.00
_cell.angle_gamma   90.00
#
_symmetry.space_group_name_H-M   'P 1'
#
loop_
_entity.id
_entity.type
_entity.pdbx_description
1 polymer ?
#
loop_
_entity_poly.entity_id
_entity_poly.type
_entity_poly.pdbx_seq_one_letter_code
_entity_poly.pdbx_strand_id
1 'polypeptide(L)'
;MNEQFLTKTEFIDKYENFQWLDLLKLQLSANENQIHCSPSLNIEDDNGNGVFVSIVGELNEYEFYICYKRPITRKKKKWFGLVEYDYYDKNFCSVIPEQTKQDGLNAFMLFYEKNYEELEEKWG
;
A
#
# COMPACT_ATOMS: atom_id res chain seq x y z
N MET A 1 7.28 8.96 -3.03
CA MET A 1 7.81 10.22 -2.45
C MET A 1 7.77 10.01 -0.95
N ASN A 2 8.93 9.91 -0.26
CA ASN A 2 8.97 9.66 1.18
C ASN A 2 8.80 10.98 1.94
N GLU A 3 7.57 11.29 2.32
CA GLU A 3 7.24 12.45 3.14
C GLU A 3 7.17 12.06 4.61
N GLN A 4 8.31 12.18 5.27
CA GLN A 4 8.31 12.27 6.72
C GLN A 4 7.69 13.63 7.10
N PHE A 5 6.58 13.55 7.84
CA PHE A 5 5.87 14.61 8.59
C PHE A 5 4.80 15.44 7.86
N LEU A 6 3.86 14.81 7.14
CA LEU A 6 2.52 15.40 7.00
C LEU A 6 1.67 15.07 8.22
N THR A 7 0.95 16.05 8.75
CA THR A 7 -0.15 15.77 9.69
C THR A 7 -1.26 15.00 8.97
N LYS A 8 -2.11 14.33 9.74
CA LYS A 8 -3.29 13.63 9.22
C LYS A 8 -4.12 14.50 8.27
N THR A 9 -4.37 15.76 8.63
CA THR A 9 -5.16 16.70 7.80
C THR A 9 -4.43 17.05 6.50
N GLU A 10 -3.15 17.41 6.57
CA GLU A 10 -2.37 17.73 5.36
C GLU A 10 -2.27 16.54 4.41
N PHE A 11 -2.17 15.33 4.96
CA PHE A 11 -2.17 14.12 4.15
C PHE A 11 -3.52 13.86 3.48
N ILE A 12 -4.64 14.03 4.19
CA ILE A 12 -5.98 13.91 3.60
C ILE A 12 -6.13 14.88 2.43
N ASP A 13 -5.78 16.15 2.65
CA ASP A 13 -5.86 17.18 1.60
C ASP A 13 -5.01 16.78 0.40
N LYS A 14 -3.80 16.27 0.64
CA LYS A 14 -2.93 15.79 -0.42
C LYS A 14 -3.51 14.57 -1.15
N TYR A 15 -4.03 13.59 -0.42
CA TYR A 15 -4.58 12.36 -0.99
C TYR A 15 -5.79 12.66 -1.89
N GLU A 16 -6.66 13.56 -1.44
CA GLU A 16 -7.84 13.97 -2.20
C GLU A 16 -7.48 14.73 -3.47
N ASN A 17 -6.49 15.63 -3.38
CA ASN A 17 -6.01 16.43 -4.50
C ASN A 17 -4.94 15.73 -5.36
N PHE A 18 -4.54 14.50 -5.01
CA PHE A 18 -3.58 13.75 -5.81
C PHE A 18 -4.20 13.42 -7.17
N GLN A 19 -3.47 13.73 -8.24
CA GLN A 19 -3.96 13.65 -9.62
C GLN A 19 -3.92 12.20 -10.15
N TRP A 20 -4.60 11.28 -9.44
CA TRP A 20 -4.55 9.83 -9.70
C TRP A 20 -4.77 9.48 -11.18
N LEU A 21 -5.84 10.01 -11.78
CA LEU A 21 -6.21 9.70 -13.16
C LEU A 21 -5.31 10.36 -14.19
N ASP A 22 -4.85 11.59 -13.96
CA ASP A 22 -3.93 12.25 -14.88
C ASP A 22 -2.56 11.55 -14.88
N LEU A 23 -2.10 11.11 -13.71
CA LEU A 23 -0.88 10.33 -13.57
C LEU A 23 -1.03 8.94 -14.19
N LEU A 24 -2.19 8.29 -14.04
CA LEU A 24 -2.48 7.02 -14.72
C LEU A 24 -2.49 7.21 -16.25
N LYS A 25 -3.13 8.28 -16.73
CA LYS A 25 -3.14 8.63 -18.16
C LYS A 25 -1.74 8.86 -18.70
N LEU A 26 -0.91 9.61 -17.95
CA LEU A 26 0.49 9.83 -18.30
C LEU A 26 1.24 8.49 -18.36
N GLN A 27 1.08 7.63 -17.36
CA GLN A 27 1.68 6.29 -17.31
C GLN A 27 1.30 5.44 -18.52
N LEU A 28 0.01 5.40 -18.88
CA LEU A 28 -0.50 4.61 -20.02
C LEU A 28 -0.05 5.18 -21.38
N SER A 29 0.24 6.48 -21.45
CA SER A 29 0.69 7.15 -22.68
C SER A 29 2.20 7.11 -22.91
N ALA A 30 2.95 6.62 -21.94
CA ALA A 30 4.39 6.76 -21.92
C ALA A 30 5.10 5.59 -22.64
N ASN A 31 6.31 5.84 -23.15
CA ASN A 31 6.96 4.91 -24.07
C ASN A 31 7.66 3.73 -23.33
N GLU A 32 7.97 2.68 -24.09
CA GLU A 32 8.53 1.40 -23.60
C GLU A 32 9.91 1.55 -22.92
N ASN A 33 10.60 2.67 -23.14
CA ASN A 33 11.93 2.94 -22.57
C ASN A 33 11.87 3.60 -21.18
N GLN A 34 10.67 3.86 -20.66
CA GLN A 34 10.46 4.45 -19.35
C GLN A 34 9.91 3.37 -18.40
N ILE A 35 10.59 3.13 -17.27
CA ILE A 35 10.08 2.25 -16.21
C ILE A 35 8.90 2.98 -15.55
N HIS A 36 7.69 2.47 -15.77
CA HIS A 36 6.47 3.05 -15.21
C HIS A 36 6.08 2.32 -13.94
N CYS A 37 6.33 2.94 -12.79
CA CYS A 37 5.64 2.55 -11.57
C CYS A 37 4.23 3.14 -11.60
N SER A 38 3.26 2.37 -11.14
CA SER A 38 1.90 2.87 -11.00
C SER A 38 1.83 4.08 -10.06
N PRO A 39 1.02 5.10 -10.37
CA PRO A 39 0.88 6.28 -9.52
C PRO A 39 0.45 5.84 -8.13
N SER A 40 1.22 6.24 -7.13
CA SER A 40 1.07 5.74 -5.78
C SER A 40 1.41 6.79 -4.73
N LEU A 41 0.78 6.64 -3.58
CA LEU A 41 1.11 7.33 -2.34
C LEU A 41 1.48 6.29 -1.29
N ASN A 42 2.40 6.66 -0.40
CA ASN A 42 2.87 5.77 0.65
C ASN A 42 3.24 6.54 1.91
N ILE A 43 3.00 5.92 3.06
CA ILE A 43 3.51 6.35 4.37
C ILE A 43 4.08 5.14 5.10
N GLU A 44 5.18 5.34 5.81
CA GLU A 44 5.85 4.31 6.61
C GLU A 44 6.33 4.94 7.93
N ASP A 45 6.21 4.20 9.03
CA ASP A 45 6.74 4.60 10.33
C ASP A 45 8.12 3.98 10.58
N ASP A 46 8.81 4.45 11.62
CA ASP A 46 10.13 3.96 11.99
C ASP A 46 10.14 2.51 12.48
N ASN A 47 8.96 1.93 12.77
CA ASN A 47 8.82 0.52 13.16
C ASN A 47 8.69 -0.40 11.93
N GLY A 48 8.67 0.15 10.72
CA GLY A 48 8.54 -0.61 9.48
C GLY A 48 7.09 -0.95 9.11
N ASN A 49 6.10 -0.38 9.78
CA ASN A 49 4.71 -0.44 9.32
C ASN A 49 4.48 0.62 8.25
N GLY A 50 3.72 0.30 7.22
CA GLY A 50 3.38 1.28 6.19
C GLY A 50 2.15 0.92 5.39
N VAL A 51 1.49 1.94 4.87
CA VAL A 51 0.39 1.81 3.91
C VAL A 51 0.83 2.38 2.58
N PHE A 52 0.53 1.66 1.50
CA PHE A 52 0.84 2.03 0.13
C PHE A 52 -0.44 1.88 -0.68
N VAL A 53 -0.83 2.92 -1.40
CA VAL A 53 -2.02 2.91 -2.25
C VAL A 53 -1.61 3.27 -3.65
N SER A 54 -2.04 2.48 -4.64
CA SER A 54 -1.73 2.69 -6.04
C SER A 54 -2.98 2.59 -6.89
N ILE A 55 -3.13 3.47 -7.88
CA ILE A 55 -4.11 3.30 -8.95
C ILE A 55 -3.52 2.43 -10.05
N VAL A 56 -4.27 1.47 -10.58
CA VAL A 56 -3.83 0.54 -11.63
C VAL A 56 -4.97 0.26 -12.62
N GLY A 57 -4.65 -0.34 -13.76
CA GLY A 57 -5.63 -0.68 -14.80
C GLY A 57 -5.71 0.37 -15.93
N GLU A 58 -6.84 0.38 -16.62
CA GLU A 58 -7.11 1.26 -17.77
C GLU A 58 -7.99 2.44 -17.37
N LEU A 59 -8.02 3.53 -18.15
CA LEU A 59 -8.76 4.75 -17.77
C LEU A 59 -10.28 4.55 -17.59
N ASN A 60 -10.87 3.56 -18.26
CA ASN A 60 -12.28 3.20 -18.16
C ASN A 60 -12.55 2.08 -17.14
N GLU A 61 -11.51 1.36 -16.71
CA GLU A 61 -11.59 0.16 -15.87
C GLU A 61 -10.38 0.13 -14.93
N TYR A 62 -10.25 1.17 -14.09
CA TYR A 62 -9.19 1.26 -13.09
C TYR A 62 -9.68 0.79 -11.72
N GLU A 63 -8.74 0.35 -10.91
CA GLU A 63 -8.93 -0.04 -9.52
C GLU A 63 -7.79 0.53 -8.67
N PHE A 64 -7.91 0.35 -7.35
CA PHE A 64 -6.83 0.66 -6.43
C PHE A 64 -6.28 -0.62 -5.81
N TYR A 65 -4.96 -0.66 -5.64
CA TYR A 65 -4.27 -1.63 -4.81
C TYR A 65 -3.92 -0.99 -3.48
N ILE A 66 -4.18 -1.70 -2.38
CA ILE A 66 -3.76 -1.32 -1.04
C ILE A 66 -2.73 -2.34 -0.57
N CYS A 67 -1.53 -1.88 -0.23
CA CYS A 67 -0.54 -2.67 0.47
C CYS A 67 -0.41 -2.22 1.91
N TYR A 68 -0.48 -3.19 2.83
CA TYR A 68 -0.15 -3.00 4.23
C TYR A 68 1.15 -3.74 4.55
N LYS A 69 2.22 -2.97 4.71
CA LYS A 69 3.54 -3.44 5.12
C LYS A 69 3.63 -3.45 6.64
N ARG A 70 4.18 -4.51 7.21
CA ARG A 70 4.53 -4.61 8.63
C ARG A 70 5.52 -5.74 8.90
N PRO A 71 6.33 -5.65 9.97
CA PRO A 71 7.08 -6.80 10.44
C PRO A 71 6.14 -7.87 11.02
N ILE A 72 6.30 -9.13 10.62
CA ILE A 72 5.49 -10.25 11.14
C ILE A 72 6.33 -11.53 11.27
N THR A 73 6.01 -12.35 12.27
CA THR A 73 6.55 -13.71 12.38
C THR A 73 5.61 -14.68 11.67
N ARG A 74 6.13 -15.38 10.66
CA ARG A 74 5.38 -16.37 9.87
C ARG A 74 5.91 -17.77 10.11
N LYS A 75 5.03 -18.75 10.05
CA LYS A 75 5.42 -20.16 10.08
C LYS A 75 5.85 -20.62 8.69
N LYS A 76 7.07 -21.13 8.57
CA LYS A 76 7.55 -21.77 7.34
C LYS A 76 7.73 -23.26 7.55
N LYS A 77 7.32 -24.03 6.53
CA LYS A 77 7.49 -25.48 6.49
C LYS A 77 8.70 -25.84 5.64
N LYS A 78 9.51 -26.76 6.15
CA LYS A 78 10.64 -27.38 5.45
C LYS A 78 10.46 -28.90 5.47
N TRP A 79 11.12 -29.59 4.54
CA TRP A 79 11.18 -31.05 4.47
C TRP A 79 9.77 -31.68 4.39
N PHE A 80 9.02 -31.30 3.34
CA PHE A 80 7.64 -31.78 3.11
C PHE A 80 6.67 -31.58 4.29
N GLY A 81 6.90 -30.57 5.14
CA GLY A 81 6.02 -30.24 6.27
C GLY A 81 6.40 -30.91 7.59
N LEU A 82 7.53 -31.63 7.65
CA LEU A 82 8.02 -32.29 8.88
C LEU A 82 8.63 -31.30 9.88
N VAL A 83 9.11 -30.15 9.41
CA VAL A 83 9.69 -29.11 10.27
C VAL A 83 8.96 -27.80 10.04
N GLU A 84 8.35 -27.28 11.11
CA GLU A 84 7.81 -25.93 11.19
C GLU A 84 8.75 -25.06 12.01
N TYR A 85 9.06 -23.87 11.52
CA TYR A 85 9.87 -22.89 12.25
C TYR A 85 9.31 -21.49 12.03
N ASP A 86 9.52 -20.65 13.03
CA ASP A 86 9.18 -19.25 12.98
C ASP A 86 10.22 -18.50 12.14
N TYR A 87 9.72 -17.73 11.19
CA TYR A 87 10.49 -16.88 10.30
C TYR A 87 10.01 -15.44 10.48
N TYR A 88 10.88 -14.60 11.04
CA TYR A 88 10.62 -13.17 11.14
C TYR A 88 10.83 -12.51 9.77
N ASP A 89 9.75 -11.92 9.25
CA ASP A 89 9.76 -11.15 8.02
C ASP A 89 9.58 -9.66 8.34
N LYS A 90 10.69 -8.92 8.32
CA LYS A 90 10.67 -7.49 8.64
C LYS A 90 9.95 -6.61 7.61
N ASN A 91 9.72 -7.13 6.40
CA ASN A 91 9.22 -6.38 5.26
C ASN A 91 7.98 -7.06 4.64
N PHE A 92 7.22 -7.83 5.43
CA PHE A 92 6.01 -8.46 4.92
C PHE A 92 5.04 -7.36 4.46
N CYS A 93 4.49 -7.53 3.27
CA CYS A 93 3.44 -6.67 2.73
C CYS A 93 2.38 -7.58 2.12
N SER A 94 1.15 -7.37 2.57
CA SER A 94 -0.04 -7.91 1.91
C SER A 94 -0.46 -6.92 0.85
N VAL A 95 -0.82 -7.40 -0.34
CA VAL A 95 -1.28 -6.56 -1.46
C VAL A 95 -2.70 -7.00 -1.80
N ILE A 96 -3.67 -6.12 -1.60
CA ILE A 96 -5.08 -6.39 -1.83
C ILE A 96 -5.55 -5.61 -3.06
N PRO A 97 -5.96 -6.30 -4.15
CA PRO A 97 -6.50 -5.67 -5.35
C PRO A 97 -7.99 -5.32 -5.19
N GLU A 98 -8.64 -4.82 -6.24
CA GLU A 98 -10.09 -4.57 -6.30
C GLU A 98 -10.59 -3.56 -5.25
N GLN A 99 -9.74 -2.61 -4.87
CA GLN A 99 -10.07 -1.58 -3.89
C GLN A 99 -10.54 -0.29 -4.57
N THR A 100 -11.19 0.57 -3.79
CA THR A 100 -11.59 1.91 -4.22
C THR A 100 -10.63 2.99 -3.71
N LYS A 101 -10.73 4.20 -4.27
CA LYS A 101 -10.04 5.40 -3.72
C LYS A 101 -10.37 5.59 -2.24
N GLN A 102 -11.62 5.33 -1.85
CA GLN A 102 -12.06 5.52 -0.46
C GLN A 102 -11.43 4.48 0.48
N ASP A 103 -11.29 3.23 0.04
CA ASP A 103 -10.61 2.20 0.81
C ASP A 103 -9.15 2.58 1.08
N GLY A 104 -8.48 3.13 0.05
CA GLY A 104 -7.11 3.63 0.19
C GLY A 104 -7.00 4.76 1.21
N LEU A 105 -7.95 5.71 1.21
CA LEU A 105 -7.99 6.76 2.21
C LEU A 105 -8.21 6.17 3.62
N ASN A 106 -9.18 5.26 3.76
CA ASN A 106 -9.49 4.61 5.03
C ASN A 106 -8.27 3.88 5.60
N ALA A 107 -7.49 3.18 4.77
CA ALA A 107 -6.25 2.53 5.20
C ALA A 107 -5.24 3.56 5.75
N PHE A 108 -5.04 4.67 5.05
CA PHE A 108 -4.19 5.76 5.58
C PHE A 108 -4.74 6.33 6.89
N MET A 109 -6.06 6.46 7.03
CA MET A 109 -6.68 6.98 8.24
C MET A 109 -6.38 6.13 9.46
N LEU A 110 -6.58 4.82 9.34
CA LEU A 110 -6.27 3.86 10.40
C LEU A 110 -4.79 3.87 10.75
N PHE A 111 -3.91 4.05 9.76
CA PHE A 111 -2.47 4.18 10.00
C PHE A 111 -2.14 5.42 10.84
N TYR A 112 -2.68 6.60 10.51
CA TYR A 112 -2.48 7.83 11.30
C TYR A 112 -3.04 7.70 12.73
N GLU A 113 -4.11 6.94 12.89
CA GLU A 113 -4.73 6.64 14.19
C GLU A 113 -4.00 5.55 14.97
N LYS A 114 -2.97 4.92 14.38
CA LYS A 114 -2.26 3.76 14.91
C LYS A 114 -3.19 2.56 15.21
N ASN A 115 -4.29 2.47 14.47
CA ASN A 115 -5.23 1.36 14.53
C ASN A 115 -4.74 0.21 13.62
N TYR A 116 -3.61 -0.38 14.01
CA TYR A 116 -2.96 -1.46 13.26
C TYR A 116 -3.74 -2.78 13.32
N GLU A 117 -4.59 -2.97 14.34
CA GLU A 117 -5.46 -4.13 14.47
C GLU A 117 -6.52 -4.15 13.36
N GLU A 118 -7.20 -3.02 13.14
CA GLU A 118 -8.19 -2.93 12.06
C GLU A 118 -7.54 -2.94 10.67
N LEU A 119 -6.31 -2.41 10.53
CA LEU A 119 -5.53 -2.56 9.29
C LEU A 119 -5.21 -4.03 9.00
N GLU A 120 -4.85 -4.82 10.02
CA GLU A 120 -4.61 -6.25 9.90
C GLU A 120 -5.88 -7.00 9.49
N GLU A 121 -7.02 -6.68 10.08
CA GLU A 121 -8.29 -7.36 9.77
C GLU A 121 -8.70 -7.15 8.31
N LYS A 122 -8.50 -5.95 7.77
CA LYS A 122 -8.98 -5.57 6.44
C LYS A 122 -7.99 -5.83 5.32
N TRP A 123 -6.70 -5.61 5.56
CA TRP A 123 -5.65 -5.68 4.54
C TRP A 123 -4.44 -6.52 4.96
N GLY A 124 -4.61 -7.38 5.97
CA GLY A 124 -3.59 -8.29 6.47
C GLY A 124 -3.33 -9.51 5.61
#